data_AF-A0A8I1QZW7-F1
#
_entry.id   AF-A0A8I1QZW7-F1
#
_cell.length_a   1.000
_cell.length_b   1.000
_cell.length_c   1.000
_cell.angle_alpha   90.00
_cell.angle_beta   90.00
_cell.angle_gamma   90.00
#
_symmetry.space_group_name_H-M   'P 1'
#
loop_
_entity.id
_entity.type
_entity.pdbx_description
1 polymer ?
#
loop_
_entity_poly.entity_id
_entity_poly.type
_entity_poly.pdbx_seq_one_letter_code
_entity_poly.pdbx_strand_id
1 'polypeptide(L)'
;MVAVTFDSYPPWQQIDDYANIAVTTTAGTLTAAVTEYRCLKKFAHGARGCDDALSVKDALLQTHKEVLKAFGGGQNIVDIFTGKASVATIARGLGAVFEYRRPFVEKYIKSPDPNRRKAAEILATPSTDVLARFAYAFIGLDCNGFVGNYLRQFPSLAGLTEQHAPSQWYKSLPAANFRKNVAEFEVGDVVIASNFAHIGVVDSPGHYNQVDIAQSGGKIMYSSHKITKGSVKDRGTLFTIDKPSGGFAGCPTVYVARAVSNTAHGHVAGYEARG
;
A
#
# COMPACT_ATOMS: atom_id res chain seq x y z
N MET A 1 11.33 3.49 21.91
CA MET A 1 11.17 2.97 20.53
C MET A 1 12.42 3.35 19.77
N VAL A 2 13.11 2.36 19.17
CA VAL A 2 14.23 2.64 18.25
C VAL A 2 13.64 3.36 17.04
N ALA A 3 14.25 4.46 16.61
CA ALA A 3 13.79 5.18 15.43
C ALA A 3 13.99 4.31 14.19
N VAL A 4 12.91 3.99 13.48
CA VAL A 4 12.99 3.32 12.19
C VAL A 4 13.61 4.29 11.19
N THR A 5 14.68 3.86 10.54
CA THR A 5 15.35 4.56 9.44
C THR A 5 15.05 3.86 8.12
N PHE A 6 15.16 4.56 7.00
CA PHE A 6 14.93 3.99 5.67
C PHE A 6 15.86 2.80 5.39
N ASP A 7 17.08 2.83 5.93
CA ASP A 7 18.04 1.73 5.83
C ASP A 7 17.63 0.50 6.67
N SER A 8 16.94 0.71 7.78
CA SER A 8 16.48 -0.38 8.67
C SER A 8 15.12 -0.98 8.27
N TYR A 9 14.34 -0.28 7.45
CA TYR A 9 13.04 -0.75 6.96
C TYR A 9 12.78 -0.16 5.56
N PRO A 10 13.41 -0.71 4.51
CA PRO A 10 13.22 -0.26 3.14
C PRO A 10 11.81 -0.61 2.62
N PRO A 11 11.32 0.06 1.56
CA PRO A 11 9.95 -0.18 1.06
C PRO A 11 9.65 -1.62 0.69
N TRP A 12 10.60 -2.37 0.10
CA TRP A 12 10.42 -3.79 -0.20
C TRP A 12 10.12 -4.65 1.03
N GLN A 13 10.63 -4.27 2.22
CA GLN A 13 10.35 -5.02 3.45
C GLN A 13 8.85 -5.01 3.78
N GLN A 14 8.16 -3.90 3.50
CA GLN A 14 6.71 -3.87 3.68
C GLN A 14 5.96 -4.69 2.63
N ILE A 15 6.49 -4.79 1.41
CA ILE A 15 5.94 -5.71 0.39
C ILE A 15 6.01 -7.14 0.94
N ASP A 16 7.14 -7.52 1.50
CA ASP A 16 7.32 -8.85 2.12
C ASP A 16 6.39 -9.07 3.30
N ASP A 17 6.16 -8.05 4.14
CA ASP A 17 5.22 -8.16 5.26
C ASP A 17 3.77 -8.38 4.79
N TYR A 18 3.34 -7.74 3.68
CA TYR A 18 2.03 -8.00 3.07
C TYR A 18 1.96 -9.36 2.34
N ALA A 19 3.08 -9.85 1.82
CA ALA A 19 3.16 -11.16 1.17
C ALA A 19 3.17 -12.32 2.18
N ASN A 20 3.56 -12.07 3.43
CA ASN A 20 3.77 -13.09 4.46
C ASN A 20 3.04 -12.75 5.76
N ILE A 21 1.71 -12.64 5.71
CA ILE A 21 0.89 -12.32 6.88
C ILE A 21 0.63 -13.57 7.71
N ALA A 22 1.17 -13.59 8.94
CA ALA A 22 0.81 -14.60 9.93
C ALA A 22 -0.52 -14.23 10.62
N VAL A 23 -1.48 -15.14 10.59
CA VAL A 23 -2.83 -14.99 11.15
C VAL A 23 -3.05 -15.99 12.26
N THR A 24 -3.17 -15.51 13.49
CA THR A 24 -3.50 -16.36 14.65
C THR A 24 -5.01 -16.62 14.70
N THR A 25 -5.38 -17.90 14.73
CA THR A 25 -6.77 -18.37 14.81
C THR A 25 -6.94 -19.40 15.92
N THR A 26 -8.17 -19.80 16.22
CA THR A 26 -8.48 -20.92 17.13
C THR A 26 -7.94 -22.27 16.65
N ALA A 27 -7.64 -22.41 15.35
CA ALA A 27 -7.02 -23.60 14.77
C ALA A 27 -5.49 -23.54 14.73
N GLY A 28 -4.87 -22.48 15.27
CA GLY A 28 -3.44 -22.21 15.20
C GLY A 28 -3.11 -21.06 14.24
N THR A 29 -1.84 -20.95 13.87
CA THR A 29 -1.35 -19.91 12.96
C THR A 29 -1.49 -20.35 11.50
N LEU A 30 -2.19 -19.56 10.71
CA LEU A 30 -2.32 -19.70 9.26
C LEU A 30 -1.56 -18.57 8.57
N THR A 31 -1.21 -18.75 7.31
CA THR A 31 -0.54 -17.72 6.50
C THR A 31 -1.47 -17.20 5.42
N ALA A 32 -1.41 -15.90 5.17
CA ALA A 32 -2.10 -15.25 4.06
C ALA A 32 -1.16 -14.26 3.36
N ALA A 33 -1.48 -13.93 2.11
CA ALA A 33 -0.75 -12.96 1.31
C ALA A 33 -1.74 -11.98 0.68
N VAL A 34 -1.36 -10.70 0.65
CA VAL A 34 -2.07 -9.66 -0.09
C VAL A 34 -1.26 -9.33 -1.32
N THR A 35 -1.65 -9.93 -2.44
CA THR A 35 -0.92 -9.83 -3.72
C THR A 35 -1.65 -9.00 -4.77
N GLU A 36 -2.90 -8.60 -4.50
CA GLU A 36 -3.75 -7.92 -5.48
C GLU A 36 -3.78 -6.40 -5.24
N TYR A 37 -3.73 -5.63 -6.33
CA TYR A 37 -4.05 -4.21 -6.30
C TYR A 37 -5.57 -4.02 -6.24
N ARG A 38 -6.05 -3.27 -5.23
CA ARG A 38 -7.47 -2.91 -5.11
C ARG A 38 -7.61 -1.46 -4.68
N CYS A 39 -8.36 -0.69 -5.47
CA CYS A 39 -8.64 0.71 -5.17
C CYS A 39 -10.13 1.01 -5.32
N LEU A 40 -10.65 1.86 -4.43
CA LEU A 40 -12.03 2.36 -4.50
C LEU A 40 -12.32 3.10 -5.80
N LYS A 41 -11.33 3.84 -6.33
CA LYS A 41 -11.45 4.44 -7.66
C LYS A 41 -11.15 3.37 -8.71
N LYS A 42 -12.15 3.07 -9.54
CA LYS A 42 -11.95 2.30 -10.78
C LYS A 42 -11.07 3.13 -11.71
N PHE A 43 -9.77 2.88 -11.71
CA PHE A 43 -8.89 3.42 -12.74
C PHE A 43 -9.12 2.64 -14.04
N ALA A 44 -9.06 3.34 -15.18
CA ALA A 44 -9.47 2.84 -16.49
C ALA A 44 -8.67 1.63 -17.04
N HIS A 45 -7.72 1.07 -16.28
CA HIS A 45 -6.76 0.07 -16.77
C HIS A 45 -6.62 -1.11 -15.80
N GLY A 46 -7.65 -1.94 -15.68
CA GLY A 46 -7.54 -3.30 -15.11
C GLY A 46 -7.46 -3.41 -13.58
N ALA A 47 -7.52 -2.30 -12.84
CA ALA A 47 -7.64 -2.34 -11.38
C ALA A 47 -8.97 -2.98 -10.97
N ARG A 48 -8.93 -4.04 -10.14
CA ARG A 48 -10.14 -4.54 -9.49
C ARG A 48 -10.65 -3.45 -8.55
N GLY A 49 -11.85 -2.92 -8.83
CA GLY A 49 -12.55 -2.08 -7.86
C GLY A 49 -12.83 -2.84 -6.56
N CYS A 50 -13.33 -2.14 -5.55
CA CYS A 50 -13.64 -2.79 -4.26
C CYS A 50 -15.09 -3.27 -4.15
N ASP A 51 -15.92 -3.16 -5.19
CA ASP A 51 -17.37 -3.45 -5.10
C ASP A 51 -17.66 -4.89 -4.62
N ASP A 52 -16.92 -5.88 -5.14
CA ASP A 52 -17.02 -7.28 -4.72
C ASP A 52 -16.60 -7.49 -3.26
N ALA A 53 -15.46 -6.92 -2.88
CA ALA A 53 -14.92 -6.92 -1.53
C ALA A 53 -15.88 -6.24 -0.53
N LEU A 54 -16.50 -5.13 -0.91
CA LEU A 54 -17.47 -4.40 -0.10
C LEU A 54 -18.75 -5.20 0.12
N SER A 55 -19.25 -5.93 -0.88
CA SER A 55 -20.40 -6.83 -0.67
C SER A 55 -20.08 -7.93 0.35
N VAL A 56 -18.87 -8.49 0.32
CA VAL A 56 -18.43 -9.51 1.30
C VAL A 56 -18.26 -8.90 2.69
N LYS A 57 -17.69 -7.70 2.79
CA LYS A 57 -17.58 -6.92 4.03
C LYS A 57 -18.94 -6.69 4.69
N ASP A 58 -19.95 -6.25 3.92
CA ASP A 58 -21.30 -6.04 4.43
C ASP A 58 -21.96 -7.35 4.88
N ALA A 59 -21.73 -8.45 4.17
CA ALA A 59 -22.21 -9.78 4.55
C ALA A 59 -21.56 -10.30 5.86
N LEU A 60 -20.27 -10.04 6.06
CA LEU A 60 -19.57 -10.38 7.31
C LEU A 60 -20.19 -9.65 8.50
N LEU A 61 -20.46 -8.34 8.37
CA LEU A 61 -21.12 -7.55 9.43
C LEU A 61 -22.53 -8.07 9.79
N GLN A 62 -23.22 -8.70 8.84
CA GLN A 62 -24.53 -9.31 9.04
C GLN A 62 -24.46 -10.75 9.58
N THR A 63 -23.27 -11.32 9.77
CA THR A 63 -23.10 -12.72 10.17
C THR A 63 -23.24 -12.88 11.68
N HIS A 64 -22.63 -12.00 12.46
CA HIS A 64 -22.68 -12.05 13.92
C HIS A 64 -22.40 -10.66 14.53
N LYS A 65 -23.06 -10.31 15.63
CA LYS A 65 -22.98 -8.98 16.27
C LYS A 65 -21.55 -8.60 16.70
N GLU A 66 -20.74 -9.59 17.06
CA GLU A 66 -19.36 -9.38 17.54
C GLU A 66 -18.34 -9.26 16.40
N VAL A 67 -18.74 -9.43 15.13
CA VAL A 67 -17.81 -9.34 13.98
C VAL A 67 -17.12 -7.98 13.97
N LEU A 68 -17.88 -6.89 14.12
CA LEU A 68 -17.32 -5.53 14.11
C LEU A 68 -16.21 -5.35 15.17
N LYS A 69 -16.44 -5.89 16.38
CA LYS A 69 -15.48 -5.86 17.48
C LYS A 69 -14.25 -6.72 17.19
N ALA A 70 -14.44 -7.90 16.61
CA ALA A 70 -13.33 -8.80 16.25
C ALA A 70 -12.39 -8.20 15.19
N PHE A 71 -12.93 -7.40 14.25
CA PHE A 71 -12.13 -6.61 13.31
C PHE A 71 -11.43 -5.40 13.96
N GLY A 72 -11.75 -5.07 15.21
CA GLY A 72 -11.21 -3.93 15.94
C GLY A 72 -11.89 -2.60 15.62
N GLY A 73 -13.12 -2.61 15.08
CA GLY A 73 -13.93 -1.42 14.84
C GLY A 73 -14.29 -1.18 13.37
N GLY A 74 -15.16 -0.18 13.16
CA GLY A 74 -15.74 0.13 11.85
C GLY A 74 -14.74 0.58 10.80
N GLN A 75 -13.77 1.41 11.18
CA GLN A 75 -12.75 1.88 10.23
C GLN A 75 -11.85 0.73 9.76
N ASN A 76 -11.40 -0.13 10.68
CA ASN A 76 -10.53 -1.26 10.34
C ASN A 76 -11.16 -2.19 9.31
N ILE A 77 -12.43 -2.57 9.50
CA ILE A 77 -13.10 -3.45 8.55
C ILE A 77 -13.28 -2.77 7.18
N VAL A 78 -13.55 -1.46 7.14
CA VAL A 78 -13.58 -0.72 5.87
C VAL A 78 -12.20 -0.71 5.21
N ASP A 79 -11.16 -0.39 5.97
CA ASP A 79 -9.79 -0.28 5.46
C ASP A 79 -9.27 -1.60 4.87
N ILE A 80 -9.64 -2.74 5.46
CA ILE A 80 -9.25 -4.07 4.95
C ILE A 80 -9.80 -4.32 3.55
N PHE A 81 -11.10 -4.05 3.34
CA PHE A 81 -11.78 -4.31 2.08
C PHE A 81 -11.67 -3.17 1.07
N THR A 82 -11.00 -2.07 1.43
CA THR A 82 -10.74 -0.92 0.54
C THR A 82 -9.25 -0.72 0.24
N GLY A 83 -8.40 -1.61 0.73
CA GLY A 83 -6.96 -1.61 0.47
C GLY A 83 -6.18 -0.54 1.24
N LYS A 84 -6.69 -0.12 2.39
CA LYS A 84 -6.05 0.88 3.27
C LYS A 84 -5.42 0.28 4.52
N ALA A 85 -5.79 -0.95 4.89
CA ALA A 85 -5.36 -1.54 6.15
C ALA A 85 -3.86 -1.87 6.19
N SER A 86 -3.27 -1.69 7.37
CA SER A 86 -1.92 -2.20 7.69
C SER A 86 -1.90 -3.73 7.77
N VAL A 87 -0.70 -4.31 7.71
CA VAL A 87 -0.48 -5.76 7.88
C VAL A 87 -1.13 -6.30 9.15
N ALA A 88 -0.95 -5.61 10.29
CA ALA A 88 -1.53 -6.03 11.56
C ALA A 88 -3.07 -5.98 11.56
N THR A 89 -3.65 -4.95 10.92
CA THR A 89 -5.11 -4.84 10.77
C THR A 89 -5.66 -5.95 9.88
N ILE A 90 -4.98 -6.26 8.77
CA ILE A 90 -5.35 -7.38 7.89
C ILE A 90 -5.25 -8.71 8.63
N ALA A 91 -4.16 -8.96 9.36
CA ALA A 91 -3.98 -10.19 10.14
C ALA A 91 -5.15 -10.40 11.12
N ARG A 92 -5.52 -9.36 11.88
CA ARG A 92 -6.67 -9.40 12.78
C ARG A 92 -7.98 -9.68 12.03
N GLY A 93 -8.21 -8.97 10.92
CA GLY A 93 -9.42 -9.12 10.12
C GLY A 93 -9.58 -10.53 9.54
N LEU A 94 -8.50 -11.11 9.01
CA LEU A 94 -8.49 -12.48 8.50
C LEU A 94 -8.72 -13.50 9.63
N GLY A 95 -8.18 -13.25 10.82
CA GLY A 95 -8.51 -14.04 12.02
C GLY A 95 -10.01 -14.00 12.30
N ALA A 96 -10.63 -12.82 12.31
CA ALA A 96 -12.07 -12.68 12.47
C ALA A 96 -12.87 -13.39 11.36
N VAL A 97 -12.45 -13.29 10.09
CA VAL A 97 -13.06 -14.05 8.98
C VAL A 97 -13.02 -15.55 9.28
N PHE A 98 -11.89 -16.07 9.76
CA PHE A 98 -11.77 -17.48 10.11
C PHE A 98 -12.72 -17.87 11.25
N GLU A 99 -12.74 -17.11 12.35
CA GLU A 99 -13.58 -17.43 13.51
C GLU A 99 -15.07 -17.43 13.18
N TYR A 100 -15.52 -16.49 12.35
CA TYR A 100 -16.93 -16.37 11.95
C TYR A 100 -17.27 -17.08 10.64
N ARG A 101 -16.37 -17.92 10.11
CA ARG A 101 -16.57 -18.59 8.81
C ARG A 101 -17.78 -19.50 8.79
N ARG A 102 -18.03 -20.27 9.86
CA ARG A 102 -19.15 -21.22 9.93
C ARG A 102 -20.51 -20.53 9.76
N PRO A 103 -20.89 -19.55 10.60
CA PRO A 103 -22.16 -18.86 10.42
C PRO A 103 -22.22 -18.08 9.09
N PHE A 104 -21.10 -17.60 8.57
CA PHE A 104 -21.06 -16.97 7.24
C PHE A 104 -21.43 -17.98 6.13
N VAL A 105 -20.80 -19.15 6.14
CA VAL A 105 -21.04 -20.23 5.17
C VAL A 105 -22.49 -20.69 5.24
N GLU A 106 -22.99 -20.98 6.43
CA GLU A 106 -24.39 -21.42 6.66
C GLU A 106 -25.39 -20.43 6.05
N LYS A 107 -25.11 -19.12 6.16
CA LYS A 107 -25.98 -18.05 5.66
C LYS A 107 -25.84 -17.79 4.16
N TYR A 108 -24.63 -17.86 3.60
CA TYR A 108 -24.34 -17.32 2.26
C TYR A 108 -23.92 -18.33 1.20
N ILE A 109 -23.75 -19.63 1.52
CA ILE A 109 -23.36 -20.66 0.54
C ILE A 109 -24.37 -20.83 -0.61
N LYS A 110 -25.64 -20.47 -0.38
CA LYS A 110 -26.71 -20.44 -1.41
C LYS A 110 -27.12 -19.01 -1.79
N SER A 111 -26.29 -18.00 -1.50
CA SER A 111 -26.63 -16.60 -1.78
C SER A 111 -26.79 -16.38 -3.29
N PRO A 112 -27.80 -15.59 -3.74
CA PRO A 112 -27.89 -15.16 -5.13
C PRO A 112 -26.76 -14.19 -5.51
N ASP A 113 -26.20 -13.45 -4.54
CA ASP A 113 -25.02 -12.61 -4.77
C ASP A 113 -23.78 -13.49 -5.03
N PRO A 114 -23.17 -13.39 -6.22
CA PRO A 114 -22.06 -14.27 -6.61
C PRO A 114 -20.80 -14.05 -5.76
N ASN A 115 -20.57 -12.85 -5.23
CA ASN A 115 -19.39 -12.55 -4.43
C ASN A 115 -19.52 -13.15 -3.03
N ARG A 116 -20.70 -13.03 -2.41
CA ARG A 116 -21.00 -13.64 -1.10
C ARG A 116 -20.97 -15.15 -1.18
N ARG A 117 -21.54 -15.72 -2.25
CA ARG A 117 -21.49 -17.16 -2.50
C ARG A 117 -20.06 -17.65 -2.69
N LYS A 118 -19.26 -16.99 -3.53
CA LYS A 118 -17.84 -17.31 -3.73
C LYS A 118 -17.05 -17.23 -2.42
N ALA A 119 -17.28 -16.21 -1.60
CA ALA A 119 -16.66 -16.09 -0.28
C ALA A 119 -17.03 -17.28 0.61
N ALA A 120 -18.31 -17.68 0.64
CA ALA A 120 -18.76 -18.83 1.40
C ALA A 120 -18.14 -20.15 0.88
N GLU A 121 -18.04 -20.34 -0.43
CA GLU A 121 -17.41 -21.53 -1.04
C GLU A 121 -15.92 -21.64 -0.66
N ILE A 122 -15.19 -20.53 -0.69
CA ILE A 122 -13.79 -20.48 -0.21
C ILE A 122 -13.74 -20.89 1.26
N LEU A 123 -14.55 -20.23 2.10
CA LEU A 123 -14.56 -20.43 3.56
C LEU A 123 -15.08 -21.80 4.02
N ALA A 124 -15.85 -22.48 3.18
CA ALA A 124 -16.33 -23.84 3.43
C ALA A 124 -15.26 -24.92 3.16
N THR A 125 -14.18 -24.58 2.43
CA THR A 125 -13.13 -25.54 2.11
C THR A 125 -12.30 -25.85 3.37
N PRO A 126 -12.21 -27.11 3.82
CA PRO A 126 -11.36 -27.49 4.95
C PRO A 126 -9.89 -27.55 4.50
N SER A 127 -9.24 -26.40 4.38
CA SER A 127 -7.86 -26.28 3.91
C SER A 127 -7.08 -25.24 4.71
N THR A 128 -5.77 -25.46 4.85
CA THR A 128 -4.83 -24.52 5.50
C THR A 128 -4.62 -23.25 4.68
N ASP A 129 -4.92 -23.27 3.38
CA ASP A 129 -4.80 -22.12 2.47
C ASP A 129 -6.07 -21.24 2.40
N VAL A 130 -7.10 -21.55 3.19
CA VAL A 130 -8.42 -20.89 3.10
C VAL A 130 -8.32 -19.36 3.21
N LEU A 131 -7.46 -18.86 4.11
CA LEU A 131 -7.25 -17.42 4.28
C LEU A 131 -6.44 -16.81 3.16
N ALA A 132 -5.47 -17.53 2.58
CA ALA A 132 -4.75 -17.07 1.39
C ALA A 132 -5.68 -16.94 0.18
N ARG A 133 -6.57 -17.92 -0.03
CA ARG A 133 -7.59 -17.89 -1.10
C ARG A 133 -8.60 -16.77 -0.89
N PHE A 134 -9.03 -16.55 0.35
CA PHE A 134 -9.94 -15.45 0.70
C PHE A 134 -9.27 -14.09 0.48
N ALA A 135 -8.02 -13.93 0.95
CA ALA A 135 -7.23 -12.72 0.78
C ALA A 135 -7.04 -12.40 -0.71
N TYR A 136 -6.56 -13.36 -1.50
CA TYR A 136 -6.44 -13.20 -2.95
C TYR A 136 -7.76 -12.77 -3.62
N ALA A 137 -8.88 -13.35 -3.18
CA ALA A 137 -10.17 -13.07 -3.79
C ALA A 137 -10.74 -11.71 -3.43
N PHE A 138 -10.54 -11.18 -2.21
CA PHE A 138 -11.32 -10.04 -1.71
C PHE A 138 -10.50 -8.97 -0.98
N ILE A 139 -9.25 -9.25 -0.63
CA ILE A 139 -8.35 -8.32 0.03
C ILE A 139 -7.28 -7.89 -0.96
N GLY A 140 -6.95 -6.61 -0.95
CA GLY A 140 -5.94 -6.04 -1.82
C GLY A 140 -5.36 -4.82 -1.14
N LEU A 141 -4.43 -4.16 -1.82
CA LEU A 141 -3.81 -2.97 -1.31
C LEU A 141 -3.89 -1.85 -2.35
N ASP A 142 -4.30 -0.67 -1.89
CA ASP A 142 -4.34 0.56 -2.68
C ASP A 142 -2.99 1.29 -2.57
N CYS A 143 -2.66 2.11 -3.57
CA CYS A 143 -1.39 2.83 -3.65
C CYS A 143 -1.18 3.72 -2.42
N ASN A 144 -2.19 4.49 -2.00
CA ASN A 144 -2.09 5.27 -0.76
C ASN A 144 -2.11 4.35 0.47
N GLY A 145 -2.80 3.21 0.40
CA GLY A 145 -2.76 2.15 1.41
C GLY A 145 -1.34 1.71 1.72
N PHE A 146 -0.56 1.39 0.69
CA PHE A 146 0.83 1.02 0.84
C PHE A 146 1.67 2.19 1.37
N VAL A 147 1.69 3.32 0.65
CA VAL A 147 2.56 4.46 0.96
C VAL A 147 2.26 5.04 2.35
N GLY A 148 0.98 5.20 2.70
CA GLY A 148 0.58 5.73 4.00
C GLY A 148 0.96 4.81 5.15
N ASN A 149 0.78 3.50 5.01
CA ASN A 149 1.21 2.55 6.04
C ASN A 149 2.74 2.43 6.13
N TYR A 150 3.47 2.60 5.02
CA TYR A 150 4.94 2.67 5.03
C TYR A 150 5.41 3.85 5.85
N LEU A 151 4.91 5.04 5.49
CA LEU A 151 5.41 6.29 6.02
C LEU A 151 5.02 6.52 7.48
N ARG A 152 3.96 5.84 7.97
CA ARG A 152 3.61 5.78 9.39
C ARG A 152 4.71 5.16 10.27
N GLN A 153 5.62 4.36 9.71
CA GLN A 153 6.77 3.85 10.45
C GLN A 153 7.78 4.95 10.78
N PHE A 154 7.66 6.13 10.15
CA PHE A 154 8.61 7.24 10.24
C PHE A 154 7.94 8.47 10.91
N PRO A 155 8.30 8.82 12.16
CA PRO A 155 7.62 9.86 12.96
C PRO A 155 7.58 11.27 12.35
N SER A 156 8.46 11.58 11.40
CA SER A 156 8.65 12.92 10.82
C SER A 156 7.63 13.33 9.78
N LEU A 157 6.75 12.41 9.34
CA LEU A 157 5.66 12.68 8.40
C LEU A 157 4.30 12.77 9.09
N ALA A 158 4.30 13.18 10.37
CA ALA A 158 3.10 13.33 11.19
C ALA A 158 1.99 14.09 10.44
N GLY A 159 0.85 13.42 10.24
CA GLY A 159 -0.35 14.00 9.64
C GLY A 159 -0.73 13.41 8.28
N LEU A 160 0.21 12.84 7.52
CA LEU A 160 -0.10 12.12 6.28
C LEU A 160 -0.34 10.63 6.55
N THR A 161 -1.33 10.06 5.88
CA THR A 161 -1.84 8.70 6.14
C THR A 161 -2.37 8.07 4.85
N GLU A 162 -2.68 6.78 4.90
CA GLU A 162 -3.29 5.99 3.83
C GLU A 162 -4.63 6.54 3.31
N GLN A 163 -5.28 7.36 4.12
CA GLN A 163 -6.57 7.98 3.79
C GLN A 163 -6.40 9.18 2.85
N HIS A 164 -5.20 9.75 2.78
CA HIS A 164 -4.92 10.91 1.94
C HIS A 164 -4.74 10.50 0.48
N ALA A 165 -5.42 11.20 -0.42
CA ALA A 165 -5.24 11.09 -1.87
C ALA A 165 -3.89 11.68 -2.31
N PRO A 166 -3.31 11.26 -3.44
CA PRO A 166 -2.01 11.77 -3.90
C PRO A 166 -1.95 13.30 -4.03
N SER A 167 -3.08 13.95 -4.37
CA SER A 167 -3.18 15.41 -4.42
C SER A 167 -3.10 16.08 -3.04
N GLN A 168 -3.53 15.41 -1.98
CA GLN A 168 -3.39 15.88 -0.60
C GLN A 168 -1.94 15.71 -0.14
N TRP A 169 -1.31 14.56 -0.45
CA TRP A 169 0.12 14.35 -0.22
C TRP A 169 0.94 15.49 -0.84
N TYR A 170 0.71 15.78 -2.12
CA TYR A 170 1.42 16.85 -2.82
C TYR A 170 1.31 18.22 -2.13
N LYS A 171 0.11 18.60 -1.66
CA LYS A 171 -0.13 19.90 -1.03
C LYS A 171 0.48 20.02 0.36
N SER A 172 0.64 18.91 1.06
CA SER A 172 1.16 18.87 2.43
C SER A 172 2.68 18.80 2.49
N LEU A 173 3.36 18.50 1.38
CA LEU A 173 4.81 18.38 1.33
C LEU A 173 5.46 19.74 1.02
N PRO A 174 6.47 20.19 1.81
CA PRO A 174 7.17 21.43 1.53
C PRO A 174 7.88 21.41 0.17
N ALA A 175 7.67 22.43 -0.65
CA ALA A 175 8.31 22.54 -1.97
C ALA A 175 9.85 22.52 -1.91
N ALA A 176 10.45 22.93 -0.78
CA ALA A 176 11.89 22.85 -0.55
C ALA A 176 12.43 21.41 -0.54
N ASN A 177 11.58 20.42 -0.30
CA ASN A 177 11.97 19.01 -0.30
C ASN A 177 11.86 18.36 -1.69
N PHE A 178 11.48 19.13 -2.72
CA PHE A 178 11.28 18.61 -4.07
C PHE A 178 12.59 18.33 -4.79
N ARG A 179 12.79 17.07 -5.20
CA ARG A 179 13.93 16.69 -6.05
C ARG A 179 13.75 17.26 -7.45
N LYS A 180 14.83 17.78 -7.99
CA LYS A 180 14.91 18.39 -9.32
C LYS A 180 15.48 17.45 -10.36
N ASN A 181 16.21 16.40 -9.96
CA ASN A 181 16.74 15.38 -10.86
C ASN A 181 16.78 13.96 -10.28
N VAL A 182 16.78 12.94 -11.16
CA VAL A 182 16.73 11.52 -10.75
C VAL A 182 17.94 11.13 -9.88
N ALA A 183 19.09 11.77 -10.08
CA ALA A 183 20.27 11.51 -9.27
C ALA A 183 20.13 12.01 -7.82
N GLU A 184 19.15 12.87 -7.54
CA GLU A 184 18.85 13.34 -6.18
C GLU A 184 17.86 12.42 -5.45
N PHE A 185 17.31 11.40 -6.11
CA PHE A 185 16.34 10.51 -5.50
C PHE A 185 17.03 9.59 -4.49
N GLU A 186 16.41 9.43 -3.34
CA GLU A 186 16.88 8.61 -2.24
C GLU A 186 15.85 7.52 -1.92
N VAL A 187 16.27 6.41 -1.31
CA VAL A 187 15.31 5.42 -0.80
C VAL A 187 14.36 6.10 0.21
N GLY A 188 13.07 5.81 0.10
CA GLY A 188 12.04 6.44 0.94
C GLY A 188 11.42 7.70 0.36
N ASP A 189 11.96 8.23 -0.74
CA ASP A 189 11.38 9.35 -1.46
C ASP A 189 9.99 8.99 -2.01
N VAL A 190 9.00 9.86 -1.79
CA VAL A 190 7.61 9.63 -2.24
C VAL A 190 7.44 10.10 -3.67
N VAL A 191 6.94 9.24 -4.56
CA VAL A 191 6.68 9.58 -5.96
C VAL A 191 5.18 9.70 -6.19
N ILE A 192 4.72 10.85 -6.68
CA ILE A 192 3.30 11.11 -7.01
C ILE A 192 3.15 11.26 -8.52
N ALA A 193 2.10 10.66 -9.10
CA ALA A 193 1.79 10.85 -10.52
C ALA A 193 1.24 12.26 -10.79
N SER A 194 1.53 12.84 -11.97
CA SER A 194 1.10 14.20 -12.39
C SER A 194 -0.42 14.40 -12.32
N ASN A 195 -1.17 13.35 -12.65
CA ASN A 195 -2.62 13.34 -12.62
C ASN A 195 -3.20 13.04 -11.23
N PHE A 196 -2.34 12.90 -10.21
CA PHE A 196 -2.68 12.52 -8.84
C PHE A 196 -3.47 11.21 -8.73
N ALA A 197 -3.33 10.32 -9.71
CA ALA A 197 -3.99 9.02 -9.72
C ALA A 197 -3.24 7.98 -8.87
N HIS A 198 -1.90 8.10 -8.76
CA HIS A 198 -1.04 7.11 -8.12
C HIS A 198 0.04 7.75 -7.26
N ILE A 199 0.53 6.97 -6.30
CA ILE A 199 1.63 7.30 -5.40
C ILE A 199 2.46 6.03 -5.12
N GLY A 200 3.77 6.18 -4.94
CA GLY A 200 4.69 5.10 -4.61
C GLY A 200 5.88 5.61 -3.79
N VAL A 201 6.80 4.72 -3.43
CA VAL A 201 8.02 5.05 -2.69
C VAL A 201 9.23 4.51 -3.42
N VAL A 202 10.30 5.31 -3.53
CA VAL A 202 11.58 4.84 -4.08
C VAL A 202 12.14 3.74 -3.19
N ASP A 203 12.30 2.56 -3.76
CA ASP A 203 12.80 1.36 -3.09
C ASP A 203 14.33 1.25 -3.21
N SER A 204 14.86 1.55 -4.40
CA SER A 204 16.31 1.56 -4.62
C SER A 204 16.69 2.52 -5.76
N PRO A 205 17.91 3.10 -5.71
CA PRO A 205 18.49 3.74 -6.87
C PRO A 205 18.77 2.66 -7.93
N GLY A 206 18.15 2.79 -9.10
CA GLY A 206 18.36 1.88 -10.22
C GLY A 206 19.67 2.18 -10.96
N HIS A 207 19.96 1.38 -11.99
CA HIS A 207 21.09 1.63 -12.88
C HIS A 207 20.74 2.70 -13.93
N TYR A 208 21.70 3.55 -14.32
CA TYR A 208 21.56 4.52 -15.43
C TYR A 208 20.42 5.56 -15.28
N ASN A 209 20.40 6.35 -14.20
CA ASN A 209 19.34 7.37 -13.96
C ASN A 209 17.93 6.75 -13.88
N GLN A 210 17.81 5.55 -13.31
CA GLN A 210 16.53 4.92 -12.95
C GLN A 210 16.37 4.89 -11.44
N VAL A 211 15.13 4.73 -10.99
CA VAL A 211 14.79 4.37 -9.62
C VAL A 211 13.74 3.27 -9.66
N ASP A 212 13.87 2.32 -8.74
CA ASP A 212 12.84 1.32 -8.50
C ASP A 212 11.81 1.91 -7.53
N ILE A 213 10.53 1.69 -7.82
CA ILE A 213 9.41 2.21 -7.02
C ILE A 213 8.61 1.05 -6.46
N ALA A 214 8.48 1.00 -5.14
CA ALA A 214 7.55 0.13 -4.43
C ALA A 214 6.14 0.74 -4.41
N GLN A 215 5.14 -0.08 -4.73
CA GLN A 215 3.72 0.27 -4.67
C GLN A 215 2.85 -0.95 -4.36
N SER A 216 1.55 -0.73 -4.16
CA SER A 216 0.61 -1.77 -3.75
C SER A 216 0.26 -2.77 -4.86
N GLY A 217 0.09 -4.06 -4.50
CA GLY A 217 -0.59 -5.07 -5.33
C GLY A 217 0.29 -5.97 -6.20
N GLY A 218 1.37 -6.52 -5.65
CA GLY A 218 2.29 -7.43 -6.32
C GLY A 218 3.60 -6.73 -6.70
N LYS A 219 4.59 -7.52 -7.16
CA LYS A 219 5.76 -6.99 -7.88
C LYS A 219 5.27 -6.36 -9.18
N ILE A 220 4.66 -5.19 -9.12
CA ILE A 220 4.73 -4.27 -10.23
C ILE A 220 6.15 -3.74 -10.18
N MET A 221 7.07 -4.53 -10.73
CA MET A 221 8.26 -3.93 -11.31
C MET A 221 7.72 -2.95 -12.34
N TYR A 222 7.87 -1.66 -12.11
CA TYR A 222 7.99 -0.76 -13.25
C TYR A 222 9.32 -1.08 -13.95
N SER A 223 9.42 -2.27 -14.55
CA SER A 223 10.43 -2.58 -15.56
C SER A 223 9.79 -2.36 -16.94
N SER A 224 9.24 -1.16 -17.19
CA SER A 224 8.83 -0.74 -18.53
C SER A 224 8.56 0.76 -18.65
N HIS A 225 9.53 1.58 -18.28
CA HIS A 225 10.03 2.53 -19.27
C HIS A 225 11.48 2.15 -19.56
N LYS A 226 11.72 1.59 -20.75
CA LYS A 226 13.07 1.32 -21.23
C LYS A 226 13.84 2.64 -21.18
N ILE A 227 14.72 2.79 -20.20
CA ILE A 227 15.96 3.50 -20.45
C ILE A 227 16.75 2.58 -21.38
N THR A 228 17.09 3.03 -22.58
CA THR A 228 18.28 2.51 -23.24
C THR A 228 18.85 3.44 -24.31
N LYS A 229 20.18 3.58 -24.19
CA LYS A 229 21.24 4.10 -25.07
C LYS A 229 21.02 5.45 -25.77
N GLY A 230 21.65 6.48 -25.21
CA GLY A 230 21.82 7.75 -25.88
C GLY A 230 22.65 7.63 -27.16
N SER A 231 22.46 8.58 -28.07
CA SER A 231 23.55 9.08 -28.90
C SER A 231 24.08 10.35 -28.24
N VAL A 232 25.22 10.20 -27.57
CA VAL A 232 25.98 11.28 -26.93
C VAL A 232 26.31 12.34 -27.97
N LYS A 233 25.89 13.58 -27.73
CA LYS A 233 26.73 14.78 -27.82
C LYS A 233 25.97 16.00 -27.30
N ASP A 234 26.70 16.78 -26.52
CA ASP A 234 26.35 18.09 -25.94
C ASP A 234 25.38 18.03 -24.76
N ARG A 235 25.97 18.21 -23.56
CA ARG A 235 25.45 17.81 -22.24
C ARG A 235 24.23 18.62 -21.83
N GLY A 236 23.09 18.21 -22.37
CA GLY A 236 21.75 18.73 -22.11
C GLY A 236 21.16 18.30 -20.77
N THR A 237 20.55 19.27 -20.12
CA THR A 237 19.66 19.17 -18.98
C THR A 237 18.30 18.57 -19.39
N LEU A 238 17.60 18.11 -18.34
CA LEU A 238 16.14 18.09 -18.14
C LEU A 238 15.36 16.81 -18.50
N PHE A 239 14.53 16.46 -17.52
CA PHE A 239 13.29 15.72 -17.67
C PHE A 239 12.50 16.19 -18.88
N THR A 240 11.80 15.24 -19.49
CA THR A 240 10.65 15.57 -20.32
C THR A 240 9.49 14.65 -19.99
N ILE A 241 8.38 15.27 -19.61
CA ILE A 241 7.04 14.71 -19.53
C ILE A 241 6.35 15.23 -20.78
N ASP A 242 5.91 14.37 -21.70
CA ASP A 242 5.11 14.84 -22.84
C ASP A 242 3.94 13.92 -23.21
N LYS A 243 2.83 14.57 -23.56
CA LYS A 243 1.48 14.02 -23.79
C LYS A 243 1.45 12.92 -24.86
N PRO A 244 0.65 11.85 -24.72
CA PRO A 244 0.36 11.00 -25.86
C PRO A 244 -0.69 11.67 -26.75
N SER A 245 -0.29 11.94 -27.98
CA SER A 245 -1.20 12.03 -29.12
C SER A 245 -1.91 10.68 -29.29
N GLY A 246 -3.12 10.58 -28.76
CA GLY A 246 -4.04 9.45 -28.95
C GLY A 246 -4.00 8.40 -27.83
N GLY A 247 -4.97 8.46 -26.93
CA GLY A 247 -5.32 7.38 -26.00
C GLY A 247 -4.49 7.31 -24.71
N PHE A 248 -5.02 7.95 -23.67
CA PHE A 248 -4.63 7.84 -22.25
C PHE A 248 -3.18 8.21 -21.87
N ALA A 249 -2.98 9.53 -21.74
CA ALA A 249 -2.09 10.26 -20.82
C ALA A 249 -1.16 9.44 -19.90
N GLY A 250 -0.01 9.01 -20.43
CA GLY A 250 1.07 8.35 -19.68
C GLY A 250 2.32 9.22 -19.55
N CYS A 251 2.54 9.81 -18.36
CA CYS A 251 3.82 9.84 -17.63
C CYS A 251 3.81 10.95 -16.53
N PRO A 252 4.39 10.67 -15.35
CA PRO A 252 4.22 11.45 -14.12
C PRO A 252 5.09 12.72 -14.04
N THR A 253 4.54 13.78 -13.46
CA THR A 253 5.33 14.82 -12.79
C THR A 253 5.71 14.26 -11.44
N VAL A 254 6.93 13.74 -11.37
CA VAL A 254 7.47 13.14 -10.16
C VAL A 254 7.76 14.26 -9.17
N TYR A 255 6.86 14.47 -8.21
CA TYR A 255 7.13 15.30 -7.05
C TYR A 255 7.68 14.43 -5.96
N VAL A 256 8.97 14.58 -5.71
CA VAL A 256 9.66 13.78 -4.73
C VAL A 256 9.81 14.56 -3.45
N ALA A 257 9.31 14.09 -2.32
CA ALA A 257 9.68 14.66 -1.03
C ALA A 257 10.43 13.65 -0.20
N ARG A 258 11.53 14.11 0.40
CA ARG A 258 12.21 13.34 1.44
C ARG A 258 11.32 13.25 2.67
N ALA A 259 11.05 12.04 3.09
CA ALA A 259 10.65 11.77 4.46
C ALA A 259 11.88 12.04 5.35
N VAL A 260 11.91 13.18 6.04
CA VAL A 260 13.12 13.61 6.75
C VAL A 260 13.31 12.73 7.98
N SER A 261 14.31 11.84 8.08
CA SER A 261 14.61 11.23 9.39
C SER A 261 15.07 12.35 10.32
N ASN A 262 14.58 12.38 11.56
CA ASN A 262 14.90 13.45 12.53
C ASN A 262 16.37 13.43 13.02
N THR A 263 17.29 12.86 12.24
CA THR A 263 18.72 12.79 12.54
C THR A 263 19.47 14.08 12.19
N ALA A 264 18.79 15.11 11.66
CA ALA A 264 19.39 16.41 11.32
C ALA A 264 19.28 17.48 12.42
N HIS A 265 19.20 17.10 13.70
CA HIS A 265 19.52 17.99 14.82
C HIS A 265 20.81 17.55 15.54
N GLY A 266 21.85 17.30 14.75
CA GLY A 266 23.23 17.20 15.23
C GLY A 266 23.93 18.55 15.16
N HIS A 267 23.49 19.54 15.95
CA HIS A 267 24.28 20.65 16.47
C HIS A 267 23.44 21.41 17.50
N VAL A 268 23.25 20.82 18.68
CA VAL A 268 23.04 21.63 19.88
C VAL A 268 24.44 22.09 20.29
N ALA A 269 24.79 23.31 19.89
CA ALA A 269 25.92 24.01 20.45
C ALA A 269 25.70 24.16 21.97
N GLY A 270 26.70 23.71 22.73
CA GLY A 270 27.08 24.18 24.05
C GLY A 270 25.97 24.42 25.08
N TYR A 271 25.88 23.52 26.06
CA TYR A 271 25.88 23.98 27.45
C TYR A 271 26.90 23.13 28.22
N GLU A 272 27.99 23.80 28.59
CA GLU A 272 29.00 23.29 29.50
C GLU A 272 28.35 22.84 30.81
N ALA A 273 28.72 21.64 31.25
CA ALA A 273 28.59 21.28 32.65
C ALA A 273 29.50 22.19 33.48
N ARG A 274 28.96 22.82 34.52
CA ARG A 274 29.73 23.26 35.69
C ARG A 274 28.88 23.18 36.95
N GLY A 275 29.47 22.52 37.96
CA GLY A 275 29.26 22.78 39.38
C GLY A 275 28.09 22.07 40.02
#